data_AF-A0A914LEW9-F1
#
_entry.id   AF-A0A914LEW9-F1
#
_cell.length_a   1.000
_cell.length_b   1.000
_cell.length_c   1.000
_cell.angle_alpha   90.00
_cell.angle_beta   90.00
_cell.angle_gamma   90.00
#
_symmetry.space_group_name_H-M   'P 1'
#
loop_
_entity.id
_entity.type
_entity.pdbx_description
1 polymer ?
#
loop_
_entity_poly.entity_id
_entity_poly.type
_entity_poly.pdbx_seq_one_letter_code
_entity_poly.pdbx_strand_id
1 'polypeptide(L)'
;MNNISSEKIRVVFARNPPDAFPTCNTFPTLVPNIKCPFPGWMVEVVKMLADSLHWEIEQIIIESKIGSVNWGHQFDPNSEDAEKAFTPNYGLQERGNWTGILGLLEAGLADTVCTLYPYTEQKAKFFNFSHPITGVRDIYIAKPKRKSLSVALWNAFFPYERSLWFLLLFFLLLQCGVASLVANMEYRLNLRPTYNPLEVAKNRETRMKFQENK
;
A
#
# COMPACT_ATOMS: atom_id res chain seq x y z
N MET A 1 -18.76 -43.59 35.03
CA MET A 1 -17.77 -42.79 34.29
C MET A 1 -18.26 -42.72 32.86
N ASN A 2 -18.96 -41.63 32.50
CA ASN A 2 -19.47 -41.47 31.14
C ASN A 2 -18.27 -41.22 30.24
N ASN A 3 -18.16 -42.03 29.19
CA ASN A 3 -17.13 -41.90 28.17
C ASN A 3 -17.45 -40.60 27.41
N ILE A 4 -16.85 -39.49 27.83
CA ILE A 4 -16.94 -38.21 27.12
C ILE A 4 -16.17 -38.43 25.82
N SER A 5 -16.87 -38.84 24.77
CA SER A 5 -16.32 -38.82 23.42
C SER A 5 -15.96 -37.38 23.11
N SER A 6 -14.68 -37.10 22.91
CA SER A 6 -14.22 -35.79 22.43
C SER A 6 -14.99 -35.46 21.15
N GLU A 7 -15.85 -34.45 21.20
CA GLU A 7 -16.55 -33.98 20.03
C GLU A 7 -15.53 -33.35 19.07
N LYS A 8 -15.72 -33.56 17.77
CA LYS A 8 -14.87 -33.00 16.72
C LYS A 8 -15.57 -31.81 16.10
N ILE A 9 -14.82 -30.74 15.82
CA ILE A 9 -15.31 -29.57 15.10
C ILE A 9 -14.49 -29.36 13.83
N ARG A 10 -15.17 -29.30 12.69
CA ARG A 10 -14.54 -29.08 11.38
C ARG A 10 -14.39 -27.59 11.14
N VAL A 11 -13.15 -27.12 11.15
CA VAL A 11 -12.83 -25.70 11.03
C VAL A 11 -12.10 -25.43 9.72
N VAL A 12 -12.63 -24.48 8.95
CA VAL A 12 -11.99 -24.02 7.72
C VAL A 12 -10.85 -23.06 8.02
N PHE A 13 -9.68 -23.34 7.47
CA PHE A 13 -8.49 -22.48 7.52
C PHE A 13 -8.14 -21.98 6.11
N ALA A 14 -7.98 -20.67 5.98
CA ALA A 14 -7.53 -20.02 4.76
C ALA A 14 -6.21 -19.27 5.00
N ARG A 15 -5.37 -19.16 3.97
CA ARG A 15 -4.07 -18.49 4.05
C ARG A 15 -4.24 -16.96 4.00
N ASN A 16 -4.79 -16.37 5.07
CA ASN A 16 -5.16 -14.96 5.16
C ASN A 16 -4.63 -14.29 6.43
N PRO A 17 -3.44 -13.67 6.41
CA PRO A 17 -2.97 -12.85 7.52
C PRO A 17 -3.88 -11.61 7.74
N PRO A 18 -4.14 -11.20 8.99
CA PRO A 18 -3.58 -11.74 10.24
C PRO A 18 -4.37 -12.93 10.83
N ASP A 19 -5.44 -13.38 10.19
CA ASP A 19 -6.32 -14.46 10.68
C ASP A 19 -5.53 -15.76 10.90
N ALA A 20 -4.79 -16.18 9.88
CA ALA A 20 -3.90 -17.33 9.90
C ALA A 20 -2.65 -17.06 9.05
N PHE A 21 -1.47 -17.22 9.65
CA PHE A 21 -0.19 -17.00 8.97
C PHE A 21 0.27 -18.26 8.24
N PRO A 22 0.44 -18.22 6.90
CA PRO A 22 0.92 -19.36 6.13
C PRO A 22 2.44 -19.56 6.18
N THR A 23 3.16 -18.67 6.89
CA THR A 23 4.63 -18.67 6.96
C THR A 23 5.20 -19.70 7.94
N CYS A 24 4.36 -20.38 8.71
CA CYS A 24 4.78 -21.44 9.61
C CYS A 24 5.09 -22.73 8.84
N ASN A 25 6.02 -23.55 9.35
CA ASN A 25 6.47 -24.78 8.68
C ASN A 25 5.33 -25.76 8.37
N THR A 26 4.32 -25.79 9.24
CA THR A 26 3.09 -26.58 9.08
C THR A 26 1.91 -25.62 9.09
N PHE A 27 0.98 -25.79 8.16
CA PHE A 27 -0.21 -24.95 8.09
C PHE A 27 -1.48 -25.80 8.17
N PRO A 28 -2.45 -25.43 9.03
CA PRO A 28 -2.34 -24.43 10.11
C PRO A 28 -1.46 -24.95 11.26
N THR A 29 -0.74 -24.06 11.93
CA THR A 29 -0.11 -24.38 13.22
C THR A 29 -1.09 -24.00 14.32
N LEU A 30 -1.69 -24.95 15.03
CA LEU A 30 -2.72 -24.63 16.04
C LEU A 30 -2.14 -24.17 17.39
N VAL A 31 -0.89 -24.55 17.70
CA VAL A 31 -0.24 -24.23 18.97
C VAL A 31 1.04 -23.44 18.71
N PRO A 32 1.18 -22.23 19.28
CA PRO A 32 2.40 -21.45 19.18
C PRO A 32 3.62 -22.25 19.62
N ASN A 33 4.73 -22.12 18.89
CA ASN A 33 5.98 -22.77 19.24
C ASN A 33 7.18 -21.90 18.81
N ILE A 34 8.40 -22.33 19.15
CA ILE A 34 9.63 -21.57 18.86
C ILE A 34 9.79 -21.26 17.36
N LYS A 35 9.30 -22.14 16.47
CA LYS A 35 9.38 -21.95 15.01
C LYS A 35 8.21 -21.14 14.43
N CYS A 36 7.10 -21.04 15.16
CA CYS A 36 5.88 -20.33 14.76
C CYS A 36 5.26 -19.69 16.02
N PRO A 37 5.80 -18.57 16.51
CA PRO A 37 5.29 -17.92 17.73
C PRO A 37 3.93 -17.24 17.50
N PHE A 38 3.57 -16.96 16.24
CA PHE A 38 2.34 -16.26 15.86
C PHE A 38 1.63 -17.04 14.75
N PRO A 39 0.85 -18.09 15.07
CA PRO A 39 0.14 -18.87 14.07
C PRO A 39 -0.98 -18.10 13.36
N GLY A 40 -1.51 -17.07 14.00
CA GLY A 40 -2.62 -16.28 13.49
C GLY A 40 -3.59 -15.92 14.59
N TRP A 41 -4.16 -14.73 14.51
CA TRP A 41 -5.03 -14.25 15.56
C TRP A 41 -6.31 -15.08 15.69
N MET A 42 -6.93 -15.44 14.57
CA MET A 42 -8.12 -16.30 14.59
C MET A 42 -7.78 -17.73 14.97
N VAL A 43 -6.59 -18.22 14.62
CA VAL A 43 -6.14 -19.57 14.98
C VAL A 43 -6.05 -19.71 16.51
N GLU A 44 -5.47 -18.72 17.18
CA GLU A 44 -5.38 -18.68 18.65
C GLU A 44 -6.76 -18.64 19.31
N VAL A 45 -7.67 -17.80 18.81
CA VAL A 45 -9.05 -17.69 19.33
C VAL A 45 -9.82 -19.00 19.18
N VAL A 46 -9.80 -19.59 17.98
CA VAL A 46 -10.49 -20.87 17.72
C VAL A 46 -9.90 -21.99 18.58
N LYS A 47 -8.57 -22.06 18.70
CA LYS A 47 -7.91 -23.06 19.55
C LYS A 47 -8.30 -22.91 21.02
N MET A 48 -8.31 -21.69 21.53
CA MET A 48 -8.72 -21.40 22.90
C MET A 48 -10.17 -21.82 23.16
N LEU A 49 -11.08 -21.56 22.22
CA LEU A 49 -12.49 -21.98 22.33
C LEU A 49 -12.62 -23.50 22.28
N ALA A 50 -11.95 -24.17 21.34
CA ALA A 50 -11.97 -25.62 21.24
C ALA A 50 -11.42 -26.29 22.51
N ASP A 51 -10.31 -25.78 23.07
CA ASP A 51 -9.74 -26.28 24.31
C ASP A 51 -10.69 -26.11 25.51
N SER A 52 -11.36 -24.95 25.58
CA SER A 52 -12.33 -24.67 26.64
C SER A 52 -13.57 -25.56 26.56
N LEU A 53 -13.93 -26.03 25.37
CA LEU A 53 -15.09 -26.90 25.12
C LEU A 53 -14.71 -28.38 25.05
N HIS A 54 -13.41 -28.70 25.20
CA HIS A 54 -12.87 -30.05 25.00
C HIS A 54 -13.20 -30.64 23.63
N TRP A 55 -13.15 -29.80 22.59
CA TRP A 55 -13.34 -30.18 21.19
C TRP A 55 -12.02 -30.41 20.48
N GLU A 56 -11.97 -31.43 19.62
CA GLU A 56 -10.85 -31.68 18.71
C GLU A 56 -11.10 -30.96 17.38
N ILE A 57 -10.14 -30.14 16.94
CA ILE A 57 -10.24 -29.41 15.68
C ILE A 57 -9.85 -30.31 14.50
N GLU A 58 -10.81 -30.61 13.64
CA GLU A 58 -10.58 -31.16 12.31
C GLU A 58 -10.33 -30.01 11.33
N GLN A 59 -9.18 -30.02 10.67
CA GLN A 59 -8.72 -28.89 9.86
C GLN A 59 -9.12 -29.08 8.40
N ILE A 60 -9.88 -28.13 7.86
CA ILE A 60 -10.23 -28.07 6.43
C ILE A 60 -9.42 -26.93 5.81
N ILE A 61 -8.44 -27.27 4.98
CA ILE A 61 -7.52 -26.28 4.41
C ILE A 61 -7.99 -25.86 3.02
N ILE A 62 -8.23 -24.56 2.83
CA ILE A 62 -8.50 -23.99 1.51
C ILE A 62 -7.19 -23.48 0.90
N GLU A 63 -6.83 -24.05 -0.25
CA GLU A 63 -5.73 -23.54 -1.05
C GLU A 63 -6.10 -22.20 -1.69
N SER A 64 -5.40 -21.15 -1.28
CA SER A 64 -5.60 -19.79 -1.80
C SER A 64 -4.28 -19.02 -1.74
N LYS A 65 -4.09 -18.07 -2.67
CA LYS A 65 -2.98 -17.11 -2.55
C LYS A 65 -3.31 -16.12 -1.43
N ILE A 66 -2.27 -15.58 -0.80
CA ILE A 66 -2.41 -14.59 0.28
C ILE A 66 -3.21 -13.39 -0.24
N GLY A 67 -4.30 -13.06 0.46
CA GLY A 67 -5.19 -11.95 0.09
C GLY A 67 -6.18 -12.25 -1.04
N SER A 68 -6.23 -13.48 -1.56
CA SER A 68 -7.16 -13.89 -2.62
C SER A 68 -8.10 -15.01 -2.16
N VAL A 69 -8.48 -15.03 -0.89
CA VAL A 69 -9.43 -16.00 -0.36
C VAL A 69 -10.79 -15.79 -1.00
N ASN A 70 -11.40 -16.87 -1.51
CA ASN A 70 -12.80 -16.82 -1.92
C ASN A 70 -13.68 -16.90 -0.66
N TRP A 71 -14.07 -15.74 -0.16
CA TRP A 71 -14.95 -15.60 0.99
C TRP A 71 -16.34 -16.16 0.76
N GLY A 72 -16.74 -16.37 -0.49
CA GLY A 72 -18.07 -16.75 -0.89
C GLY A 72 -18.94 -15.55 -1.24
N HIS A 73 -19.54 -15.65 -2.42
CA HIS A 73 -20.58 -14.75 -2.91
C HIS A 73 -21.84 -15.58 -3.16
N GLN A 74 -22.99 -14.91 -3.04
CA GLN A 74 -24.25 -15.52 -3.42
C GLN A 74 -24.27 -15.64 -4.94
N PHE A 75 -24.51 -16.85 -5.44
CA PHE A 75 -24.70 -17.12 -6.84
C PHE A 75 -25.97 -16.44 -7.33
N ASP A 76 -25.82 -15.54 -8.31
CA ASP A 76 -26.94 -15.00 -9.06
C ASP A 76 -27.05 -15.78 -10.38
N PRO A 77 -28.13 -16.55 -10.60
CA PRO A 77 -28.32 -17.32 -11.83
C PRO A 77 -28.38 -16.45 -13.09
N ASN A 78 -28.57 -15.13 -12.96
CA ASN A 78 -28.62 -14.20 -14.08
C ASN A 78 -27.28 -13.49 -14.35
N SER A 79 -26.23 -13.75 -13.57
CA SER A 79 -24.92 -13.13 -13.78
C SER A 79 -24.14 -13.80 -14.92
N GLU A 80 -23.35 -13.03 -15.68
CA GLU A 80 -22.48 -13.57 -16.74
C GLU A 80 -21.43 -14.58 -16.21
N ASP A 81 -21.13 -14.53 -14.91
CA ASP A 81 -20.19 -15.44 -14.25
C ASP A 81 -20.84 -16.76 -13.79
N ALA A 82 -22.15 -16.94 -14.03
CA ALA A 82 -22.89 -18.13 -13.66
C ALA A 82 -22.28 -19.42 -14.25
N GLU A 83 -21.75 -19.34 -15.48
CA GLU A 83 -21.15 -20.49 -16.18
C GLU A 83 -19.78 -20.89 -15.59
N LYS A 84 -19.03 -19.94 -15.02
CA LYS A 84 -17.69 -20.19 -14.45
C LYS A 84 -17.74 -20.76 -13.03
N ALA A 85 -18.83 -20.52 -12.30
CA ALA A 85 -19.00 -20.95 -10.91
C ALA A 85 -19.08 -22.48 -10.74
N PHE A 86 -19.40 -23.22 -11.81
CA PHE A 86 -19.53 -24.69 -11.79
C PHE A 86 -18.25 -25.43 -12.21
N THR A 87 -17.09 -24.77 -12.18
CA THR A 87 -15.82 -25.44 -12.49
C THR A 87 -15.24 -26.14 -11.24
N PRO A 88 -14.69 -27.37 -11.37
CA PRO A 88 -14.13 -28.13 -10.25
C PRO A 88 -13.05 -27.39 -9.46
N ASN A 89 -12.34 -26.46 -10.11
CA ASN A 89 -11.28 -25.66 -9.51
C ASN A 89 -11.79 -24.58 -8.54
N TYR A 90 -13.08 -24.26 -8.54
CA TYR A 90 -13.70 -23.28 -7.62
C TYR A 90 -14.43 -23.92 -6.43
N GLY A 91 -14.37 -25.26 -6.29
CA GLY A 91 -14.84 -25.97 -5.11
C GLY A 91 -16.35 -26.13 -4.98
N LEU A 92 -17.12 -25.88 -6.05
CA LEU A 92 -18.55 -26.15 -6.10
C LEU A 92 -18.85 -27.21 -7.16
N GLN A 93 -18.79 -28.47 -6.75
CA GLN A 93 -19.52 -29.53 -7.42
C GLN A 93 -20.82 -29.73 -6.63
N GLU A 94 -21.93 -29.32 -7.25
CA GLU A 94 -23.31 -29.71 -6.95
C GLU A 94 -24.04 -28.93 -5.84
N ARG A 95 -24.87 -27.96 -6.28
CA ARG A 95 -25.99 -27.31 -5.55
C ARG A 95 -25.62 -26.53 -4.29
N GLY A 96 -25.36 -25.24 -4.47
CA GLY A 96 -25.36 -24.25 -3.39
C GLY A 96 -25.67 -22.87 -3.95
N ASN A 97 -26.32 -22.02 -3.15
CA ASN A 97 -26.46 -20.60 -3.48
C ASN A 97 -25.19 -19.83 -3.14
N TRP A 98 -24.22 -20.43 -2.46
CA TRP A 98 -23.00 -19.76 -2.01
C TRP A 98 -21.73 -20.46 -2.51
N THR A 99 -20.74 -19.65 -2.87
CA THR A 99 -19.41 -20.13 -3.30
C THR A 99 -18.39 -20.08 -2.16
N GLY A 100 -17.18 -20.61 -2.40
CA GLY A 100 -16.03 -20.45 -1.50
C GLY A 100 -16.27 -20.96 -0.08
N ILE A 101 -15.76 -20.23 0.92
CA ILE A 101 -15.90 -20.58 2.34
C ILE A 101 -17.37 -20.76 2.75
N LEU A 102 -18.26 -19.85 2.33
CA LEU A 102 -19.67 -19.93 2.69
C LEU A 102 -20.38 -21.11 2.03
N GLY A 103 -19.96 -21.51 0.83
CA GLY A 103 -20.44 -22.73 0.18
C GLY A 103 -20.09 -23.99 0.97
N LEU A 104 -18.89 -24.05 1.58
CA LEU A 104 -18.50 -25.18 2.44
C LEU A 104 -19.37 -25.28 3.71
N LEU A 105 -19.76 -24.14 4.28
CA LEU A 105 -20.69 -24.09 5.41
C LEU A 105 -22.10 -24.49 4.98
N GLU A 106 -22.59 -23.97 3.85
CA GLU A 106 -23.92 -24.30 3.31
C GLU A 106 -24.05 -25.80 3.00
N ALA A 107 -23.01 -26.41 2.43
CA ALA A 107 -22.94 -27.83 2.15
C ALA A 107 -22.77 -28.71 3.41
N GLY A 108 -22.59 -28.12 4.59
CA GLY A 108 -22.35 -28.85 5.84
C GLY A 108 -21.02 -29.60 5.86
N LEU A 109 -20.07 -29.22 5.00
CA LEU A 109 -18.72 -29.79 4.95
C LEU A 109 -17.83 -29.26 6.07
N ALA A 110 -18.14 -28.07 6.59
CA ALA A 110 -17.49 -27.49 7.75
C ALA A 110 -18.51 -26.96 8.76
N ASP A 111 -18.11 -26.91 10.03
CA ASP A 111 -18.96 -26.43 11.13
C ASP A 111 -18.71 -24.96 11.43
N THR A 112 -17.48 -24.48 11.20
CA THR A 112 -17.10 -23.08 11.40
C THR A 112 -15.87 -22.68 10.57
N VAL A 113 -15.48 -21.41 10.64
CA VAL A 113 -14.41 -20.82 9.84
C VAL A 113 -13.46 -20.04 10.74
N CYS A 114 -12.16 -20.26 10.56
CA CYS A 114 -11.09 -19.53 11.24
C CYS A 114 -10.65 -18.31 10.41
N THR A 115 -11.57 -17.37 10.16
CA THR A 115 -11.27 -16.13 9.43
C THR A 115 -12.09 -14.95 9.96
N LEU A 116 -11.57 -13.74 9.76
CA LEU A 116 -12.30 -12.51 10.08
C LEU A 116 -13.30 -12.24 8.97
N TYR A 117 -14.58 -12.44 9.27
CA TYR A 117 -15.64 -12.31 8.30
C TYR A 117 -16.45 -11.03 8.56
N PRO A 118 -16.62 -10.13 7.57
CA PRO A 118 -17.42 -8.94 7.76
C PRO A 118 -18.90 -9.31 7.88
N TYR A 119 -19.55 -8.85 8.95
CA TYR A 119 -20.98 -8.97 9.12
C TYR A 119 -21.71 -8.12 8.08
N THR A 120 -22.66 -8.73 7.36
CA THR A 120 -23.62 -8.00 6.52
C THR A 120 -25.01 -8.59 6.73
N GLU A 121 -26.04 -7.73 6.72
CA GLU A 121 -27.43 -8.18 6.89
C GLU A 121 -27.86 -9.18 5.82
N GLN A 122 -27.33 -9.05 4.59
CA GLN A 122 -27.61 -9.99 3.51
C GLN A 122 -27.10 -11.39 3.84
N LYS A 123 -25.90 -11.53 4.39
CA LYS A 123 -25.32 -12.82 4.78
C LYS A 123 -25.96 -13.38 6.05
N ALA A 124 -26.33 -12.53 6.98
CA ALA A 124 -27.01 -12.91 8.22
C ALA A 124 -28.38 -13.57 8.02
N LYS A 125 -28.98 -13.44 6.82
CA LYS A 125 -30.20 -14.17 6.44
C LYS A 125 -29.96 -15.66 6.17
N PHE A 126 -28.72 -16.05 5.86
CA PHE A 126 -28.36 -17.42 5.46
C PHE A 126 -27.42 -18.09 6.47
N PHE A 127 -26.62 -17.31 7.19
CA PHE A 127 -25.63 -17.82 8.14
C PHE A 127 -25.78 -17.18 9.50
N ASN A 128 -25.55 -17.98 10.55
CA ASN A 128 -25.46 -17.48 11.91
C ASN A 128 -24.06 -16.95 12.18
N PHE A 129 -23.97 -15.70 12.60
CA PHE A 129 -22.72 -15.06 13.01
C PHE A 129 -22.58 -15.11 14.53
N SER A 130 -21.34 -15.24 15.00
CA SER A 130 -21.02 -15.02 16.41
C SER A 130 -21.16 -13.53 16.77
N HIS A 131 -21.10 -13.23 18.06
CA HIS A 131 -20.94 -11.84 18.49
C HIS A 131 -19.65 -11.26 17.88
N PRO A 132 -19.67 -10.03 17.34
CA PRO A 132 -18.48 -9.42 16.76
C PRO A 132 -17.35 -9.38 17.79
N ILE A 133 -16.19 -9.92 17.39
CA ILE A 133 -14.97 -9.95 18.21
C ILE A 133 -14.18 -8.64 18.03
N THR A 134 -14.30 -8.01 16.86
CA THR A 134 -13.65 -6.74 16.54
C THR A 134 -14.52 -5.84 15.69
N GLY A 135 -14.39 -4.53 15.89
CA GLY A 135 -14.97 -3.50 15.05
C GLY A 135 -13.90 -2.91 14.14
N VAL A 136 -14.07 -3.05 12.84
CA VAL A 136 -13.22 -2.40 11.83
C VAL A 136 -13.95 -1.18 11.27
N ARG A 137 -13.21 -0.11 11.02
CA ARG A 137 -13.70 1.06 10.29
C ARG A 137 -13.07 1.06 8.90
N ASP A 138 -13.81 1.52 7.91
CA ASP A 138 -13.27 1.72 6.57
C ASP A 138 -12.20 2.81 6.61
N ILE A 139 -10.97 2.42 6.26
CA ILE A 139 -9.82 3.34 6.19
C ILE A 139 -9.32 3.35 4.76
N TYR A 140 -9.29 4.53 4.16
CA TYR A 140 -8.69 4.72 2.85
C TYR A 140 -7.17 4.82 3.00
N ILE A 141 -6.46 3.78 2.60
CA ILE A 141 -4.99 3.77 2.57
C ILE A 141 -4.53 4.30 1.21
N ALA A 142 -4.17 5.58 1.15
CA ALA A 142 -3.50 6.15 0.00
C ALA A 142 -1.98 5.91 0.11
N LYS A 143 -1.39 5.17 -0.85
CA LYS A 143 0.07 5.10 -0.93
C LYS A 143 0.62 6.51 -1.19
N PRO A 144 1.55 7.02 -0.39
CA PRO A 144 2.17 8.30 -0.69
C PRO A 144 2.85 8.19 -2.05
N LYS A 145 2.52 9.09 -2.98
CA LYS A 145 3.27 9.19 -4.24
C LYS A 145 4.72 9.49 -3.84
N ARG A 146 5.65 8.60 -4.20
CA ARG A 146 7.09 8.85 -4.02
C ARG A 146 7.40 10.15 -4.76
N LYS A 147 7.67 11.24 -4.03
CA LYS A 147 8.13 12.47 -4.65
C LYS A 147 9.53 12.19 -5.15
N SER A 148 9.72 12.16 -6.48
CA SER A 148 11.07 12.12 -7.03
C SER A 148 11.81 13.39 -6.59
N LEU A 149 13.13 13.30 -6.43
CA LEU A 149 13.95 14.49 -6.14
C LEU A 149 13.71 15.60 -7.18
N SER A 150 13.42 15.21 -8.43
CA SER A 150 13.01 16.12 -9.50
C SER A 150 11.74 16.91 -9.13
N VAL A 151 10.67 16.24 -8.66
CA VAL A 151 9.45 16.93 -8.22
C VAL A 151 9.73 17.88 -7.04
N ALA A 152 10.65 17.51 -6.13
CA ALA A 152 11.05 18.38 -5.03
C ALA A 152 11.82 19.63 -5.50
N LEU A 153 12.73 19.49 -6.48
CA LEU A 153 13.48 20.61 -7.06
C LEU A 153 12.60 21.54 -7.88
N TRP A 154 11.68 20.98 -8.69
CA TRP A 154 10.71 21.76 -9.45
C TRP A 154 9.68 22.48 -8.58
N ASN A 155 9.51 22.07 -7.32
CA ASN A 155 8.60 22.71 -6.38
C ASN A 155 8.98 24.18 -6.10
N ALA A 156 10.27 24.53 -6.21
CA ALA A 156 10.72 25.93 -6.06
C ALA A 156 10.26 26.83 -7.21
N PHE A 157 9.98 26.26 -8.39
CA PHE A 157 9.51 26.98 -9.58
C PHE A 157 7.98 26.97 -9.73
N PHE A 158 7.29 26.13 -8.94
CA PHE A 158 5.84 26.00 -8.93
C PHE A 158 5.05 27.26 -8.49
N PRO A 159 5.52 28.14 -7.58
CA PRO A 159 4.71 29.27 -7.15
C PRO A 159 4.54 30.37 -8.22
N TYR A 160 5.32 30.33 -9.30
CA TYR A 160 5.26 31.33 -10.36
C TYR A 160 4.67 30.75 -11.64
N GLU A 161 3.75 31.50 -12.26
CA GLU A 161 3.20 31.15 -13.56
C GLU A 161 4.29 31.13 -14.64
N ARG A 162 4.12 30.27 -15.65
CA ARG A 162 5.08 30.16 -16.78
C ARG A 162 5.28 31.50 -17.49
N SER A 163 4.23 32.31 -17.61
CA SER A 163 4.28 33.65 -18.19
C SER A 163 5.29 34.56 -17.48
N LEU A 164 5.38 34.48 -16.14
CA LEU A 164 6.34 35.25 -15.36
C LEU A 164 7.78 34.81 -15.64
N TRP A 165 8.03 33.51 -15.77
CA TRP A 165 9.36 33.01 -16.12
C TRP A 165 9.83 33.50 -17.49
N PHE A 166 8.94 33.48 -18.49
CA PHE A 166 9.26 34.03 -19.81
C PHE A 166 9.47 35.54 -19.78
N LEU A 167 8.66 36.25 -18.98
CA LEU A 167 8.80 37.69 -18.80
C LEU A 167 10.13 38.04 -18.12
N LEU A 168 10.52 37.32 -17.06
CA LEU A 168 11.83 37.47 -16.41
C LEU A 168 12.98 37.20 -17.39
N LEU A 169 12.90 36.13 -18.18
CA LEU A 169 13.90 35.82 -19.20
C LEU A 169 13.98 36.93 -20.26
N PHE A 170 12.83 37.42 -20.72
CA PHE A 170 12.75 38.50 -21.68
C PHE A 170 13.38 39.79 -21.15
N PHE A 171 13.04 40.21 -19.92
CA PHE A 171 13.63 41.39 -19.29
C PHE A 171 15.13 41.25 -19.07
N LEU A 172 15.62 40.05 -18.72
CA LEU A 172 17.05 39.78 -18.60
C LEU A 172 17.77 39.96 -19.95
N LEU A 173 17.22 39.41 -21.03
CA LEU A 173 17.78 39.56 -22.37
C LEU A 173 17.75 41.02 -22.83
N LEU A 174 16.65 41.74 -22.57
CA LEU A 174 16.52 43.15 -22.87
C LEU A 174 17.57 43.98 -22.12
N GLN A 175 17.76 43.72 -20.81
CA GLN A 175 18.77 44.40 -20.00
C GLN A 175 20.19 44.16 -20.54
N CYS A 176 20.53 42.92 -20.90
CA CYS A 176 21.82 42.60 -21.52
C CYS A 176 22.01 43.32 -22.87
N GLY A 177 20.95 43.41 -23.67
CA GLY A 177 20.95 44.13 -24.95
C GLY A 177 21.18 45.63 -24.77
N VAL A 178 20.45 46.27 -23.85
CA VAL A 178 20.59 47.69 -23.53
C VAL A 178 21.99 47.98 -22.97
N ALA A 179 22.50 47.16 -22.04
CA ALA A 179 23.84 47.32 -21.49
C ALA A 179 24.92 47.24 -22.57
N SER A 180 24.77 46.31 -23.53
CA SER A 180 25.69 46.17 -24.66
C SER A 180 25.62 47.38 -25.61
N LEU A 181 24.43 47.91 -25.85
CA LEU A 181 24.22 49.09 -26.69
C LEU A 181 24.83 50.35 -26.04
N VAL A 182 24.60 50.56 -24.75
CA VAL A 182 25.20 51.66 -23.98
C VAL A 182 26.72 51.58 -24.04
N ALA A 183 27.30 50.39 -23.79
CA ALA A 183 28.74 50.19 -23.89
C ALA A 183 29.30 50.52 -25.28
N ASN A 184 28.58 50.15 -26.35
CA ASN A 184 28.97 50.47 -27.72
C ASN A 184 28.85 51.98 -28.02
N MET A 185 27.80 52.65 -27.52
CA MET A 185 27.64 54.10 -27.66
C MET A 185 28.72 54.87 -26.91
N GLU A 186 29.01 54.49 -25.65
CA GLU A 186 30.10 55.07 -24.87
C GLU A 186 31.45 54.93 -25.58
N TYR A 187 31.70 53.75 -26.17
CA TYR A 187 32.89 53.49 -26.97
C TYR A 187 32.96 54.40 -28.19
N ARG A 188 31.86 54.54 -28.96
CA ARG A 188 31.83 55.40 -30.17
C ARG A 188 31.95 56.88 -29.87
N LEU A 189 31.41 57.33 -28.74
CA LEU A 189 31.44 58.74 -28.34
C LEU A 189 32.74 59.12 -27.61
N ASN A 190 33.69 58.18 -27.44
CA ASN A 190 34.91 58.36 -26.64
C ASN A 190 34.63 58.89 -25.21
N LEU A 191 33.42 58.65 -24.69
CA LEU A 191 33.02 59.09 -23.34
C LEU A 191 33.71 58.25 -22.27
N ARG A 192 34.08 57.01 -22.62
CA ARG A 192 34.90 56.17 -21.76
C ARG A 192 36.36 56.42 -22.14
N PRO A 193 37.22 56.87 -21.20
CA PRO A 193 38.66 56.85 -21.44
C PRO A 193 39.03 55.42 -21.80
N THR A 194 39.76 55.24 -22.89
CA THR A 194 40.17 53.92 -23.37
C THR A 194 40.93 53.27 -22.22
N TYR A 195 40.30 52.32 -21.54
CA TYR A 195 40.93 51.58 -20.45
C TYR A 195 42.07 50.80 -21.08
N ASN A 196 43.29 51.32 -20.96
CA ASN A 196 44.47 50.58 -21.36
C ASN A 196 44.61 49.44 -20.33
N PRO A 197 44.43 48.16 -20.71
CA PRO A 197 44.44 47.05 -19.76
C PRO A 197 45.74 46.99 -18.94
N LEU A 198 46.82 47.57 -19.49
CA LEU A 198 48.11 47.73 -18.81
C LEU A 198 48.07 48.72 -17.63
N GLU A 199 47.24 49.76 -17.68
CA GLU A 199 47.09 50.71 -16.56
C GLU A 199 46.32 50.11 -15.38
N VAL A 200 45.36 49.22 -15.66
CA VAL A 200 44.62 48.49 -14.61
C VAL A 200 45.54 47.50 -13.91
N ALA A 201 46.38 46.79 -14.65
CA ALA A 201 47.39 45.89 -14.08
C ALA A 201 48.40 46.67 -13.21
N LYS A 202 48.90 47.81 -13.72
CA LYS A 202 49.82 48.69 -12.99
C LYS A 202 49.20 49.24 -11.71
N ASN A 203 47.95 49.73 -11.74
CA ASN A 203 47.25 50.22 -10.55
C ASN A 203 46.92 49.11 -9.53
N ARG A 204 46.70 47.86 -9.98
CA ARG A 204 46.55 46.70 -9.08
C ARG A 204 47.86 46.42 -8.36
N GLU A 205 48.98 46.45 -9.06
CA GLU A 205 50.29 46.19 -8.48
C GLU A 205 50.68 47.27 -7.45
N THR A 206 50.42 48.55 -7.75
CA THR A 206 50.66 49.66 -6.81
C THR A 206 49.81 49.54 -5.55
N ARG A 207 48.54 49.10 -5.67
CA ARG A 207 47.65 48.88 -4.51
C ARG A 207 48.10 47.69 -3.65
N MET A 208 48.61 46.62 -4.24
CA MET A 208 49.16 45.49 -3.49
C MET A 208 50.42 45.91 -2.70
N LYS A 209 51.34 46.66 -3.32
CA LYS A 209 52.55 47.18 -2.63
C LYS A 209 52.23 48.17 -1.49
N PHE A 210 51.08 48.83 -1.53
CA PHE A 210 50.63 49.73 -0.46
C PHE A 210 49.98 48.98 0.71
N GLN A 211 49.45 47.78 0.48
CA GLN A 211 48.94 46.91 1.56
C GLN A 211 50.05 46.13 2.26
N GLU A 212 51.16 45.81 1.60
CA GLU A 212 52.30 45.12 2.23
C GLU A 212 53.16 46.02 3.13
N ASN A 213 53.12 47.35 2.95
CA ASN A 213 53.89 48.31 3.75
C ASN A 213 53.12 48.88 4.97
N LYS A 214 52.02 48.24 5.36
CA LYS A 214 51.19 48.60 6.52
C LYS A 214 51.18 47.46 7.51
#